data_AF-A0A7K2JBW4-F1
#
_entry.id   AF-A0A7K2JBW4-F1
#
_cell.length_a   1.000
_cell.length_b   1.000
_cell.length_c   1.000
_cell.angle_alpha   90.00
_cell.angle_beta   90.00
_cell.angle_gamma   90.00
#
_symmetry.space_group_name_H-M   'P 1'
#
loop_
_entity.id
_entity.type
_entity.pdbx_description
1 polymer ?
#
loop_
_entity_poly.entity_id
_entity_poly.type
_entity_poly.pdbx_seq_one_letter_code
_entity_poly.pdbx_strand_id
1 'polypeptide(L)'
;MAPNDGTTVVTYASLDLAAASIDRQAKQLDQDLKAIKAMIASVSELWEGEAKSAYRSAQTRWDTQATGIRENLSQISRAVREAEAAYRSGDKRAAANFQ
;
A
#
# COMPACT_ATOMS: atom_id res chain seq x y z
N MET A 1 13.88 1.13 36.79
CA MET A 1 13.40 2.33 36.09
C MET A 1 14.10 2.37 34.73
N ALA A 2 13.59 1.62 33.75
CA ALA A 2 14.11 1.73 32.39
C ALA A 2 13.61 3.08 31.84
N PRO A 3 14.50 3.96 31.35
CA PRO A 3 14.04 5.18 30.72
C PRO A 3 13.27 4.75 29.48
N ASN A 4 12.04 5.24 29.32
CA ASN A 4 11.45 5.35 27.99
C ASN A 4 12.36 6.32 27.22
N ASP A 5 13.38 5.75 26.60
CA ASP A 5 14.47 6.41 25.93
C ASP A 5 13.95 6.99 24.62
N GLY A 6 14.49 8.13 24.18
CA GLY A 6 14.04 8.79 22.95
C GLY A 6 13.95 7.86 21.74
N THR A 7 14.67 6.73 21.75
CA THR A 7 14.60 5.61 20.82
C THR A 7 13.18 5.11 20.57
N THR A 8 12.36 4.91 21.60
CA THR A 8 11.00 4.35 21.46
C THR A 8 10.07 5.35 20.77
N VAL A 9 10.15 6.63 21.15
CA VAL A 9 9.40 7.74 20.52
C VAL A 9 9.81 7.96 19.06
N VAL A 10 11.12 7.94 18.77
CA VAL A 10 11.66 8.04 17.42
C VAL A 10 11.20 6.87 16.55
N THR A 11 11.14 5.67 17.12
CA THR A 11 10.65 4.47 16.41
C THR A 11 9.17 4.62 16.03
N TYR A 12 8.30 5.10 16.93
CA TYR A 12 6.89 5.36 16.59
C TYR A 12 6.73 6.37 15.46
N ALA A 13 7.42 7.52 15.56
CA ALA A 13 7.39 8.53 14.50
C ALA A 13 7.87 7.96 13.16
N SER A 14 8.88 7.08 13.17
CA SER A 14 9.37 6.43 11.95
C SER A 14 8.37 5.45 11.33
N LEU A 15 7.62 4.70 12.15
CA LEU A 15 6.58 3.77 11.69
C LEU A 15 5.38 4.52 11.08
N ASP A 16 4.94 5.59 11.74
CA ASP A 16 3.89 6.48 11.21
C ASP A 16 4.28 7.08 9.85
N LEU A 17 5.51 7.57 9.75
CA LEU A 17 6.06 8.11 8.50
C LEU A 17 6.14 7.03 7.41
N ALA A 18 6.52 5.80 7.76
CA ALA A 18 6.56 4.68 6.83
C ALA A 18 5.16 4.33 6.31
N ALA A 19 4.16 4.21 7.20
CA ALA A 19 2.76 3.96 6.81
C ALA A 19 2.22 5.06 5.88
N ALA A 20 2.45 6.33 6.24
CA ALA A 20 2.04 7.46 5.41
C ALA A 20 2.76 7.52 4.05
N SER A 21 4.02 7.07 3.99
CA SER A 21 4.78 6.94 2.73
C SER A 21 4.19 5.83 1.85
N ILE A 22 3.89 4.66 2.41
CA ILE A 22 3.25 3.55 1.71
C ILE A 22 1.89 3.97 1.15
N ASP A 23 1.06 4.64 1.94
CA ASP A 23 -0.24 5.14 1.49
C ASP A 23 -0.11 6.13 0.32
N ARG A 24 0.90 7.01 0.34
CA ARG A 24 1.17 7.92 -0.78
C ARG A 24 1.63 7.18 -2.03
N GLN A 25 2.58 6.26 -1.89
CA GLN A 25 3.09 5.47 -3.01
C GLN A 25 1.99 4.60 -3.63
N ALA A 26 1.09 4.04 -2.81
CA ALA A 26 -0.07 3.29 -3.30
C ALA A 26 -1.03 4.14 -4.12
N LYS A 27 -1.31 5.38 -3.69
CA LYS A 27 -2.13 6.32 -4.45
C LYS A 27 -1.47 6.72 -5.76
N GLN A 28 -0.16 6.98 -5.75
CA GLN A 28 0.58 7.32 -6.96
C GLN A 28 0.53 6.16 -7.97
N LEU A 29 0.78 4.94 -7.49
CA LEU A 29 0.75 3.75 -8.35
C LEU A 29 -0.64 3.51 -8.96
N ASP A 30 -1.72 3.72 -8.20
CA ASP A 30 -3.10 3.65 -8.74
C ASP A 30 -3.34 4.69 -9.85
N GLN A 31 -2.81 5.91 -9.68
CA GLN A 31 -2.90 6.96 -10.71
C GLN A 31 -2.09 6.59 -11.96
N ASP A 32 -0.88 6.09 -11.80
CA ASP A 32 -0.01 5.68 -12.91
C ASP A 32 -0.65 4.51 -13.69
N LEU A 33 -1.21 3.52 -12.98
CA LEU A 33 -1.90 2.40 -13.59
C LEU A 33 -3.14 2.85 -14.39
N LYS A 34 -3.90 3.83 -13.88
CA LYS A 34 -5.03 4.43 -14.60
C LYS A 34 -4.58 5.20 -15.83
N ALA A 35 -3.48 5.94 -15.73
CA ALA A 35 -2.92 6.69 -16.86
C ALA A 35 -2.49 5.75 -17.99
N ILE A 36 -1.75 4.69 -17.65
CA ILE A 36 -1.33 3.67 -18.64
C ILE A 36 -2.57 3.01 -19.27
N LYS A 37 -3.58 2.63 -18.48
CA LYS A 37 -4.83 2.05 -19.01
C LYS A 37 -5.52 3.00 -19.98
N ALA A 38 -5.59 4.29 -19.68
CA ALA A 38 -6.20 5.29 -20.55
C ALA A 38 -5.42 5.45 -21.87
N MET A 39 -4.09 5.47 -21.81
CA MET A 39 -3.24 5.51 -23.00
C MET A 39 -3.49 4.27 -23.88
N ILE A 40 -3.52 3.08 -23.29
CA ILE A 40 -3.78 1.83 -24.02
C ILE A 40 -5.19 1.85 -24.63
N ALA A 41 -6.19 2.32 -23.90
CA ALA A 41 -7.55 2.43 -24.43
C ALA A 41 -7.61 3.34 -25.66
N SER A 42 -6.90 4.47 -25.65
CA SER A 42 -6.86 5.41 -26.77
C SER A 42 -6.27 4.81 -28.05
N VAL A 43 -5.23 3.96 -27.94
CA VAL A 43 -4.62 3.30 -29.11
C VAL A 43 -5.41 2.07 -29.56
N SER A 44 -6.21 1.48 -28.67
CA SER A 44 -7.03 0.31 -28.97
C SER A 44 -8.22 0.59 -29.88
N GLU A 45 -8.63 1.86 -30.02
CA GLU A 45 -9.70 2.27 -30.94
C GLU A 45 -9.36 1.97 -32.40
N LEU A 46 -8.07 1.88 -32.73
CA LEU A 46 -7.56 1.58 -34.07
C LEU A 46 -7.42 0.08 -34.34
N TRP A 47 -7.72 -0.79 -33.37
CA TRP A 47 -7.51 -2.23 -33.49
C TRP A 47 -8.79 -2.95 -33.92
N GLU A 48 -8.72 -3.62 -35.08
CA GLU A 48 -9.79 -4.45 -35.63
C GLU A 48 -9.42 -5.95 -35.60
N GLY A 49 -10.44 -6.82 -35.68
CA GLY A 49 -10.25 -8.27 -35.78
C GLY A 49 -9.58 -8.90 -34.57
N GLU A 50 -8.55 -9.73 -34.82
CA GLU A 50 -7.83 -10.53 -33.81
C GLU A 50 -7.06 -9.66 -32.80
N ALA A 51 -6.61 -8.47 -33.19
CA ALA A 51 -5.95 -7.53 -32.28
C ALA A 51 -6.90 -7.07 -31.15
N LYS A 52 -8.21 -6.96 -31.44
CA LYS A 52 -9.22 -6.57 -30.46
C LYS A 52 -9.48 -7.65 -29.41
N SER A 53 -9.42 -8.93 -29.79
CA SER A 53 -9.58 -10.04 -28.83
C SER A 53 -8.34 -10.18 -27.94
N ALA A 54 -7.15 -10.07 -28.52
CA ALA A 54 -5.88 -10.05 -27.79
C ALA A 54 -5.84 -8.89 -26.78
N TYR A 55 -6.31 -7.71 -27.18
CA TYR A 55 -6.41 -6.57 -26.28
C TYR A 55 -7.33 -6.81 -25.08
N ARG A 56 -8.54 -7.35 -25.31
CA ARG A 56 -9.47 -7.65 -24.20
C ARG A 56 -8.85 -8.59 -23.17
N SER A 57 -8.09 -9.59 -23.64
CA SER A 57 -7.36 -10.50 -22.75
C SER A 57 -6.27 -9.76 -21.96
N ALA A 58 -5.47 -8.94 -22.64
CA ALA A 58 -4.44 -8.12 -21.99
C ALA A 58 -5.03 -7.12 -20.97
N GLN A 59 -6.15 -6.47 -21.31
CA GLN A 59 -6.88 -5.57 -20.41
C GLN A 59 -7.38 -6.29 -19.16
N THR A 60 -7.93 -7.50 -19.32
CA THR A 60 -8.42 -8.29 -18.17
C THR A 60 -7.27 -8.67 -17.23
N ARG A 61 -6.12 -9.08 -17.81
CA ARG A 61 -4.91 -9.38 -17.03
C ARG A 61 -4.37 -8.14 -16.32
N TRP A 62 -4.36 -7.00 -17.01
CA TRP A 62 -3.98 -5.70 -16.43
C TRP A 62 -4.85 -5.35 -15.22
N ASP A 63 -6.18 -5.39 -15.37
CA ASP A 63 -7.12 -5.04 -14.30
C ASP A 63 -6.96 -5.96 -13.08
N THR A 64 -6.71 -7.24 -13.31
CA THR A 64 -6.41 -8.21 -12.25
C THR A 64 -5.13 -7.85 -11.51
N GLN A 65 -4.05 -7.57 -12.23
CA GLN A 65 -2.75 -7.25 -11.63
C GLN A 65 -2.78 -5.92 -10.87
N ALA A 66 -3.39 -4.88 -11.45
CA ALA A 66 -3.57 -3.58 -10.82
C ALA A 66 -4.36 -3.70 -9.51
N THR A 67 -5.43 -4.50 -9.51
CA THR A 67 -6.23 -4.78 -8.32
C THR A 67 -5.40 -5.48 -7.24
N GLY A 68 -4.65 -6.52 -7.61
CA GLY A 68 -3.80 -7.26 -6.66
C GLY A 68 -2.70 -6.39 -6.03
N ILE A 69 -2.07 -5.52 -6.82
CA ILE A 69 -1.09 -4.56 -6.31
C ILE A 69 -1.73 -3.63 -5.27
N ARG A 70 -2.90 -3.06 -5.57
CA ARG A 70 -3.63 -2.18 -4.66
C ARG A 70 -4.00 -2.89 -3.35
N GLU A 71 -4.48 -4.13 -3.45
CA GLU A 71 -4.83 -4.95 -2.29
C GLU A 71 -3.61 -5.24 -1.41
N ASN A 72 -2.48 -5.62 -2.02
CA ASN A 72 -1.24 -5.89 -1.30
C ASN A 72 -0.73 -4.64 -0.56
N LEU A 73 -0.75 -3.46 -1.21
CA LEU A 73 -0.34 -2.21 -0.57
C LEU A 73 -1.28 -1.82 0.57
N SER A 74 -2.59 -2.03 0.41
CA SER A 74 -3.54 -1.83 1.51
C SER A 74 -3.28 -2.80 2.67
N GLN A 75 -2.92 -4.05 2.41
CA GLN A 75 -2.59 -5.03 3.45
C GLN A 75 -1.31 -4.63 4.19
N ILE A 76 -0.28 -4.19 3.47
CA ILE A 76 0.97 -3.71 4.07
C ILE A 76 0.69 -2.49 4.97
N SER A 77 -0.06 -1.50 4.49
CA SER A 77 -0.43 -0.31 5.28
C SER A 77 -1.17 -0.69 6.56
N ARG A 78 -2.11 -1.64 6.49
CA ARG A 78 -2.81 -2.18 7.67
C ARG A 78 -1.86 -2.88 8.63
N ALA A 79 -0.99 -3.76 8.14
CA ALA A 79 -0.04 -4.49 8.97
C ALA A 79 0.92 -3.55 9.71
N VAL A 80 1.37 -2.47 9.07
CA VAL A 80 2.22 -1.45 9.71
C VAL A 80 1.46 -0.73 10.83
N ARG A 81 0.20 -0.35 10.61
CA ARG A 81 -0.65 0.29 11.62
C ARG A 81 -0.99 -0.65 12.78
N GLU A 82 -1.27 -1.91 12.49
CA GLU A 82 -1.54 -2.94 13.50
C GLU A 82 -0.31 -3.22 14.37
N ALA A 83 0.87 -3.30 13.76
CA ALA A 83 2.13 -3.41 14.50
C ALA A 83 2.30 -2.22 15.44
N GLU A 84 2.09 -1.00 14.98
CA GLU A 84 2.17 0.21 15.81
C GLU A 84 1.22 0.15 17.02
N ALA A 85 -0.04 -0.26 16.81
CA ALA A 85 -1.04 -0.40 17.87
C ALA A 85 -0.68 -1.51 18.88
N ALA A 86 -0.21 -2.67 18.38
CA ALA A 86 0.21 -3.80 19.20
C ALA A 86 1.40 -3.40 20.10
N TYR A 87 2.41 -2.75 19.53
CA TYR A 87 3.59 -2.26 20.27
C TYR A 87 3.21 -1.20 21.30
N ARG A 88 2.32 -0.26 20.98
CA ARG A 88 1.82 0.74 21.94
C ARG A 88 1.06 0.10 23.11
N SER A 89 0.30 -0.97 22.85
CA SER A 89 -0.45 -1.69 23.88
C SER A 89 0.44 -2.56 24.78
N GLY A 90 1.46 -3.20 24.18
CA GLY A 90 2.43 -4.04 24.88
C GLY A 90 3.30 -3.22 25.82
N ASP A 91 3.76 -2.05 25.36
CA ASP A 91 4.59 -1.15 26.18
C ASP A 91 3.80 -0.55 27.35
N LYS A 92 2.55 -0.10 27.11
CA LYS A 92 1.66 0.34 28.20
C LYS A 92 1.42 -0.75 29.26
N ARG A 93 1.25 -2.00 28.82
CA ARG A 93 1.09 -3.15 29.73
C ARG A 93 2.36 -3.44 30.50
N ALA A 94 3.52 -3.42 29.85
CA ALA A 94 4.80 -3.60 30.51
C ALA A 94 5.04 -2.49 31.53
N ALA A 95 4.85 -1.22 31.17
CA ALA A 95 4.97 -0.08 32.06
C ALA A 95 4.00 -0.14 33.26
N ALA A 96 2.76 -0.61 33.05
CA ALA A 96 1.79 -0.81 34.13
C ALA A 96 2.17 -1.95 35.10
N ASN A 97 2.92 -2.95 34.62
CA ASN A 97 3.42 -4.05 35.45
C ASN A 97 4.71 -3.70 36.23
N PHE A 98 5.33 -2.54 35.95
CA PHE A 98 6.55 -2.06 36.61
C PHE A 98 6.30 -0.86 37.56
N GLN A 99 5.04 -0.59 37.90
CA GLN A 99 4.64 0.25 39.06
C GLN A 99 4.41 -0.63 40.29
#